data_AF-A0A3D5VDZ3-F1
#
_entry.id   AF-A0A3D5VDZ3-F1
#
_cell.length_a   1.000
_cell.length_b   1.000
_cell.length_c   1.000
_cell.angle_alpha   90.00
_cell.angle_beta   90.00
_cell.angle_gamma   90.00
#
_symmetry.space_group_name_H-M   'P 1'
#
loop_
_entity.id
_entity.type
_entity.pdbx_description
1 polymer ?
#
loop_
_entity_poly.entity_id
_entity_poly.type
_entity_poly.pdbx_seq_one_letter_code
_entity_poly.pdbx_strand_id
1 'polypeptide(L)'
;WFNEGQTEGPSPHIHREFVDALYRSKNNRLGATHMESKIETAPWVEAPDQWEEGALRWCFYDCNVLGDVMTSVWTAEPVDIDINSDEVIVMGSESFQVEVSDGGNGLGNFYCAVVKDGILYGRGQTDGSGNATIIFEQEFTEPGIAELIVSGYNCLPQYVEIPVIVTGDIPYLVIDDVQINSGDDQVIEFGENTEITITLKNVGNQPANNILGSVQCGDEYIAILEDELELTTIAAGETATFTQPFIFAVSNQVPDAHNFNINLATSSDEGNWSSEISLTAYAPVLEVA
;
A
#
# COMPACT_ATOMS: atom_id res chain seq x y z
N TRP A 1 -25.32 21.36 -32.43
CA TRP A 1 -26.61 20.66 -32.66
C TRP A 1 -27.57 20.87 -31.48
N PHE A 2 -27.65 22.10 -30.91
CA PHE A 2 -28.54 22.42 -29.77
C PHE A 2 -28.89 23.91 -29.69
N ASN A 3 -28.08 24.78 -30.29
CA ASN A 3 -28.43 26.17 -30.52
C ASN A 3 -28.66 26.32 -32.04
N GLU A 4 -29.92 26.36 -32.47
CA GLU A 4 -30.28 26.39 -33.90
C GLU A 4 -29.63 27.60 -34.60
N GLY A 5 -29.03 27.36 -35.76
CA GLY A 5 -28.35 28.41 -36.54
C GLY A 5 -26.89 28.68 -36.18
N GLN A 6 -26.29 27.96 -35.21
CA GLN A 6 -24.86 28.05 -34.90
C GLN A 6 -24.19 26.68 -34.71
N THR A 7 -22.87 26.65 -34.84
CA THR A 7 -22.04 25.44 -34.69
C THR A 7 -21.57 25.21 -33.26
N GLU A 8 -21.69 26.20 -32.38
CA GLU A 8 -21.27 26.10 -30.98
C GLU A 8 -22.25 25.22 -30.18
N GLY A 9 -21.71 24.23 -29.48
CA GLY A 9 -22.46 23.26 -28.71
C GLY A 9 -21.61 22.66 -27.58
N PRO A 10 -22.22 21.84 -26.71
CA PRO A 10 -21.55 21.31 -25.54
C PRO A 10 -20.40 20.37 -25.90
N SER A 11 -20.54 19.54 -26.95
CA SER A 11 -19.49 18.59 -27.33
C SER A 11 -18.21 19.29 -27.83
N PRO A 12 -18.25 20.30 -28.74
CA PRO A 12 -17.07 21.11 -29.07
C PRO A 12 -16.43 21.80 -27.86
N HIS A 13 -17.23 22.31 -26.91
CA HIS A 13 -16.72 22.97 -25.71
C HIS A 13 -15.96 21.97 -24.81
N ILE A 14 -16.61 20.86 -24.45
CA ILE A 14 -15.99 19.78 -23.65
C ILE A 14 -14.72 19.27 -24.34
N HIS A 15 -14.76 19.06 -25.66
CA HIS A 15 -13.59 18.61 -26.40
C HIS A 15 -12.44 19.63 -26.37
N ARG A 16 -12.74 20.93 -26.50
CA ARG A 16 -11.70 21.97 -26.40
C ARG A 16 -11.07 21.99 -25.02
N GLU A 17 -11.86 21.96 -23.95
CA GLU A 17 -11.33 21.97 -22.58
C GLU A 17 -10.59 20.66 -22.27
N PHE A 18 -11.01 19.52 -22.84
CA PHE A 18 -10.29 18.25 -22.72
C PHE A 18 -8.91 18.30 -23.41
N VAL A 19 -8.85 18.88 -24.62
CA VAL A 19 -7.59 19.08 -25.35
C VAL A 19 -6.71 20.10 -24.62
N ASP A 20 -7.26 21.17 -24.06
CA ASP A 20 -6.49 22.12 -23.23
C ASP A 20 -5.91 21.43 -21.99
N ALA A 21 -6.71 20.64 -21.27
CA ALA A 21 -6.25 19.85 -20.12
C ALA A 21 -5.11 18.88 -20.49
N LEU A 22 -5.20 18.20 -21.63
CA LEU A 22 -4.14 17.33 -22.13
C LEU A 22 -2.85 18.09 -22.45
N TYR A 23 -2.93 19.14 -23.28
CA TYR A 23 -1.74 19.75 -23.88
C TYR A 23 -1.16 20.90 -23.05
N ARG A 24 -2.02 21.68 -22.38
CA ARG A 24 -1.64 22.88 -21.63
C ARG A 24 -1.45 22.57 -20.14
N SER A 25 -2.46 21.97 -19.50
CA SER A 25 -2.38 21.57 -18.08
C SER A 25 -1.51 20.33 -17.88
N LYS A 26 -1.17 19.61 -18.95
CA LYS A 26 -0.36 18.37 -18.94
C LYS A 26 -0.97 17.29 -18.06
N ASN A 27 -2.30 17.22 -17.99
CA ASN A 27 -3.01 16.18 -17.28
C ASN A 27 -3.08 14.94 -18.17
N ASN A 28 -2.30 13.90 -17.84
CA ASN A 28 -2.22 12.68 -18.65
C ASN A 28 -3.24 11.60 -18.27
N ARG A 29 -3.93 11.69 -17.13
CA ARG A 29 -4.86 10.65 -16.70
C ARG A 29 -6.24 10.90 -17.31
N LEU A 30 -6.72 10.00 -18.16
CA LEU A 30 -7.96 10.16 -18.94
C LEU A 30 -9.14 10.68 -18.11
N GLY A 31 -9.37 10.09 -16.93
CA GLY A 31 -10.42 10.51 -16.02
C GLY A 31 -10.23 11.91 -15.47
N ALA A 32 -9.01 12.26 -15.05
CA ALA A 32 -8.70 13.59 -14.52
C ALA A 32 -8.77 14.66 -15.61
N THR A 33 -8.28 14.37 -16.82
CA THR A 33 -8.41 15.24 -18.00
C THR A 33 -9.89 15.52 -18.31
N HIS A 34 -10.73 14.47 -18.29
CA HIS A 34 -12.17 14.65 -18.54
C HIS A 34 -12.87 15.40 -17.41
N MET A 35 -12.48 15.15 -16.16
CA MET A 35 -12.97 15.90 -15.00
C MET A 35 -12.67 17.40 -15.14
N GLU A 36 -11.44 17.77 -15.51
CA GLU A 36 -11.06 19.16 -15.77
C GLU A 36 -11.88 19.77 -16.91
N SER A 37 -12.05 19.04 -18.02
CA SER A 37 -12.89 19.50 -19.14
C SER A 37 -14.33 19.82 -18.73
N LYS A 38 -14.88 19.03 -17.79
CA LYS A 38 -16.20 19.24 -17.23
C LYS A 38 -16.22 20.45 -16.30
N ILE A 39 -15.23 20.59 -15.41
CA ILE A 39 -15.13 21.74 -14.50
C ILE A 39 -15.09 23.05 -15.30
N GLU A 40 -14.25 23.13 -16.32
CA GLU A 40 -14.09 24.35 -17.14
C GLU A 40 -15.32 24.62 -18.02
N THR A 41 -16.05 23.58 -18.44
CA THR A 41 -17.30 23.75 -19.21
C THR A 41 -18.51 24.09 -18.32
N ALA A 42 -18.46 23.82 -17.01
CA ALA A 42 -19.62 23.96 -16.11
C ALA A 42 -20.28 25.36 -16.13
N PRO A 43 -19.55 26.50 -16.15
CA PRO A 43 -20.18 27.82 -16.22
C PRO A 43 -20.97 28.06 -17.53
N TRP A 44 -20.60 27.37 -18.62
CA TRP A 44 -21.23 27.53 -19.93
C TRP A 44 -22.52 26.72 -20.09
N VAL A 45 -22.73 25.66 -19.29
CA VAL A 45 -23.95 24.84 -19.39
C VAL A 45 -25.23 25.60 -18.97
N GLU A 46 -25.08 26.74 -18.30
CA GLU A 46 -26.16 27.66 -17.92
C GLU A 46 -26.14 28.96 -18.75
N ALA A 47 -25.49 28.96 -19.92
CA ALA A 47 -25.42 30.15 -20.77
C ALA A 47 -26.82 30.73 -21.06
N PRO A 48 -26.98 32.07 -21.05
CA PRO A 48 -28.24 32.70 -21.40
C PRO A 48 -28.60 32.48 -22.87
N ASP A 49 -29.87 32.71 -23.22
CA ASP A 49 -30.40 32.64 -24.60
C ASP A 49 -30.24 31.25 -25.26
N GLN A 50 -30.25 30.19 -24.46
CA GLN A 50 -30.40 28.82 -24.97
C GLN A 50 -31.76 28.66 -25.65
N TRP A 51 -31.77 28.06 -26.83
CA TRP A 51 -33.01 27.72 -27.54
C TRP A 51 -33.96 26.86 -26.69
N GLU A 52 -33.38 25.87 -26.00
CA GLU A 52 -34.07 25.07 -24.99
C GLU A 52 -33.26 25.15 -23.68
N GLU A 53 -33.82 25.83 -22.68
CA GLU A 53 -33.16 26.03 -21.39
C GLU A 53 -32.80 24.69 -20.73
N GLY A 54 -31.52 24.51 -20.40
CA GLY A 54 -31.02 23.33 -19.72
C GLY A 54 -30.69 22.16 -20.65
N ALA A 55 -30.92 22.27 -21.97
CA ALA A 55 -30.58 21.23 -22.93
C ALA A 55 -29.08 20.89 -22.93
N LEU A 56 -28.22 21.88 -22.69
CA LEU A 56 -26.76 21.70 -22.63
C LEU A 56 -26.32 20.74 -21.51
N ARG A 57 -27.09 20.64 -20.43
CA ARG A 57 -26.78 19.77 -19.28
C ARG A 57 -26.84 18.28 -19.64
N TRP A 58 -27.69 17.88 -20.58
CA TRP A 58 -27.80 16.48 -21.02
C TRP A 58 -26.48 15.95 -21.56
N CYS A 59 -25.86 16.67 -22.50
CA CYS A 59 -24.55 16.29 -23.02
C CYS A 59 -23.45 16.25 -21.94
N PHE A 60 -23.55 17.13 -20.95
CA PHE A 60 -22.60 17.18 -19.84
C PHE A 60 -22.73 15.97 -18.90
N TYR A 61 -23.95 15.52 -18.62
CA TYR A 61 -24.22 14.34 -17.78
C TYR A 61 -23.96 13.03 -18.53
N ASP A 62 -24.22 12.99 -19.82
CA ASP A 62 -24.10 11.75 -20.62
C ASP A 62 -22.67 11.51 -21.12
N CYS A 63 -21.81 12.53 -21.17
CA CYS A 63 -20.42 12.37 -21.58
C CYS A 63 -19.58 11.81 -20.43
N ASN A 64 -19.40 10.50 -20.39
CA ASN A 64 -18.65 9.79 -19.34
C ASN A 64 -17.45 9.04 -19.92
N VAL A 65 -16.40 8.89 -19.11
CA VAL A 65 -15.27 8.02 -19.45
C VAL A 65 -15.71 6.57 -19.27
N LEU A 66 -15.48 5.75 -20.30
CA LEU A 66 -15.69 4.30 -20.25
C LEU A 66 -14.34 3.60 -20.37
N GLY A 67 -14.05 2.67 -19.47
CA GLY A 67 -12.75 2.00 -19.37
C GLY A 67 -11.98 2.43 -18.13
N ASP A 68 -10.65 2.30 -18.18
CA ASP A 68 -9.79 2.67 -17.07
C ASP A 68 -9.52 4.18 -17.05
N VAL A 69 -10.08 4.85 -16.03
CA VAL A 69 -9.93 6.28 -15.78
C VAL A 69 -8.49 6.69 -15.46
N MET A 70 -7.64 5.76 -15.04
CA MET A 70 -6.23 5.99 -14.74
C MET A 70 -5.32 5.78 -15.95
N THR A 71 -5.88 5.41 -17.11
CA THR A 71 -5.11 5.30 -18.36
C THR A 71 -4.34 6.60 -18.63
N SER A 72 -3.02 6.46 -18.82
CA SER A 72 -2.14 7.58 -19.19
C SER A 72 -2.23 7.80 -20.70
N VAL A 73 -2.74 8.96 -21.12
CA VAL A 73 -2.79 9.39 -22.52
C VAL A 73 -1.46 10.06 -22.87
N TRP A 74 -0.80 9.56 -23.91
CA TRP A 74 0.38 10.21 -24.46
C TRP A 74 0.01 11.13 -25.62
N THR A 75 0.50 12.35 -25.57
CA THR A 75 0.27 13.40 -26.57
C THR A 75 1.48 13.61 -27.48
N ALA A 76 2.62 13.02 -27.12
CA ALA A 76 3.88 13.02 -27.87
C ALA A 76 4.63 11.69 -27.63
N GLU A 77 5.78 11.55 -28.27
CA GLU A 77 6.71 10.46 -27.97
C GLU A 77 7.11 10.50 -26.48
N PRO A 78 7.12 9.35 -25.77
CA PRO A 78 7.54 9.32 -24.38
C PRO A 78 8.97 9.83 -24.19
N VAL A 79 9.18 10.61 -23.13
CA VAL A 79 10.50 11.12 -22.73
C VAL A 79 11.21 10.11 -21.84
N ASP A 80 12.51 10.01 -22.03
CA ASP A 80 13.42 9.38 -21.07
C ASP A 80 13.61 10.33 -19.88
N ILE A 81 13.75 9.77 -18.68
CA ILE A 81 13.96 10.53 -17.44
C ILE A 81 15.15 9.97 -16.66
N ASP A 82 15.84 10.85 -15.95
CA ASP A 82 16.86 10.52 -14.97
C ASP A 82 16.21 10.53 -13.58
N ILE A 83 16.38 9.44 -12.82
CA ILE A 83 15.89 9.30 -11.45
C ILE A 83 17.10 9.24 -10.52
N ASN A 84 17.12 10.11 -9.53
CA ASN A 84 18.11 10.13 -8.47
C ASN A 84 17.39 10.01 -7.12
N SER A 85 17.82 9.09 -6.27
CA SER A 85 17.20 8.85 -4.96
C SER A 85 18.25 8.37 -3.97
N ASP A 86 17.86 8.22 -2.71
CA ASP A 86 18.68 7.46 -1.77
C ASP A 86 18.86 6.01 -2.29
N GLU A 87 20.03 5.40 -2.04
CA GLU A 87 20.35 4.06 -2.53
C GLU A 87 19.67 2.94 -1.73
N VAL A 88 19.23 3.24 -0.50
CA VAL A 88 18.59 2.29 0.41
C VAL A 88 17.48 2.96 1.20
N ILE A 89 16.48 2.19 1.59
CA ILE A 89 15.50 2.56 2.60
C ILE A 89 15.94 1.93 3.92
N VAL A 90 16.07 2.75 4.95
CA VAL A 90 16.35 2.24 6.30
C VAL A 90 15.02 1.93 6.98
N MET A 91 14.90 0.74 7.58
CA MET A 91 13.72 0.42 8.38
C MET A 91 13.57 1.41 9.54
N GLY A 92 12.36 1.92 9.74
CA GLY A 92 12.06 3.03 10.66
C GLY A 92 12.20 4.43 10.05
N SER A 93 12.62 4.57 8.78
CA SER A 93 12.50 5.83 8.06
C SER A 93 11.02 6.19 7.86
N GLU A 94 10.69 7.48 8.04
CA GLU A 94 9.33 8.01 7.81
C GLU A 94 9.14 8.56 6.39
N SER A 95 10.23 8.76 5.65
CA SER A 95 10.18 9.30 4.29
C SER A 95 11.37 8.86 3.44
N PHE A 96 11.26 9.08 2.13
CA PHE A 96 12.28 8.77 1.13
C PHE A 96 12.33 9.88 0.06
N GLN A 97 13.53 10.34 -0.30
CA GLN A 97 13.71 11.45 -1.24
C GLN A 97 13.95 10.94 -2.65
N VAL A 98 13.30 11.59 -3.62
CA VAL A 98 13.44 11.30 -5.04
C VAL A 98 13.55 12.59 -5.82
N GLU A 99 14.48 12.65 -6.76
CA GLU A 99 14.63 13.69 -7.76
C GLU A 99 14.41 13.09 -9.15
N VAL A 100 13.61 13.75 -9.97
CA VAL A 100 13.34 13.37 -11.35
C VAL A 100 13.73 14.52 -12.27
N SER A 101 14.55 14.23 -13.27
CA SER A 101 15.04 15.24 -14.21
C SER A 101 15.13 14.72 -15.65
N ASP A 102 15.31 15.62 -16.61
CA ASP A 102 15.70 15.31 -17.99
C ASP A 102 16.90 16.19 -18.36
N GLY A 103 18.07 15.55 -18.52
CA GLY A 103 19.32 16.24 -18.84
C GLY A 103 19.72 17.27 -17.77
N GLY A 104 19.40 16.99 -16.50
CA GLY A 104 19.64 17.87 -15.35
C GLY A 104 18.60 18.97 -15.14
N ASN A 105 17.51 19.01 -15.91
CA ASN A 105 16.39 19.91 -15.65
C ASN A 105 15.31 19.17 -14.84
N GLY A 106 15.01 19.64 -13.64
CA GLY A 106 13.99 19.05 -12.79
C GLY A 106 12.61 19.00 -13.45
N LEU A 107 11.93 17.87 -13.33
CA LEU A 107 10.61 17.62 -13.91
C LEU A 107 9.53 17.58 -12.83
N GLY A 108 8.63 18.56 -12.83
CA GLY A 108 7.50 18.59 -11.91
C GLY A 108 6.31 17.73 -12.32
N ASN A 109 5.45 17.44 -11.34
CA ASN A 109 4.22 16.66 -11.46
C ASN A 109 4.42 15.18 -11.81
N PHE A 110 5.60 14.61 -11.59
CA PHE A 110 5.83 13.17 -11.66
C PHE A 110 5.40 12.51 -10.37
N TYR A 111 4.69 11.39 -10.48
CA TYR A 111 4.25 10.58 -9.35
C TYR A 111 5.34 9.56 -9.03
N CYS A 112 5.75 9.53 -7.77
CA CYS A 112 6.73 8.59 -7.24
C CYS A 112 6.04 7.73 -6.16
N ALA A 113 6.20 6.42 -6.22
CA ALA A 113 5.61 5.49 -5.26
C ALA A 113 6.62 4.41 -4.88
N VAL A 114 6.66 4.03 -3.60
CA VAL A 114 7.45 2.88 -3.14
C VAL A 114 6.49 1.74 -2.86
N VAL A 115 6.73 0.61 -3.51
CA VAL A 115 5.93 -0.62 -3.39
C VAL A 115 6.85 -1.76 -2.98
N LYS A 116 6.45 -2.58 -2.00
CA LYS A 116 7.16 -3.82 -1.65
C LYS A 116 6.15 -4.95 -1.51
N ASP A 117 6.43 -6.08 -2.15
CA ASP A 117 5.54 -7.27 -2.15
C ASP A 117 4.09 -6.96 -2.59
N GLY A 118 3.92 -6.01 -3.52
CA GLY A 118 2.62 -5.56 -4.03
C GLY A 118 1.88 -4.58 -3.12
N ILE A 119 2.43 -4.21 -1.97
CA ILE A 119 1.85 -3.26 -1.02
C ILE A 119 2.49 -1.87 -1.22
N LEU A 120 1.66 -0.83 -1.31
CA LEU A 120 2.11 0.55 -1.38
C LEU A 120 2.54 1.02 0.02
N TYR A 121 3.81 1.39 0.17
CA TYR A 121 4.34 1.92 1.43
C TYR A 121 4.23 3.44 1.51
N GLY A 122 4.32 4.13 0.38
CA GLY A 122 4.25 5.58 0.35
C GLY A 122 4.24 6.12 -1.06
N ARG A 123 3.83 7.39 -1.18
CA ARG A 123 3.84 8.13 -2.45
C ARG A 123 4.21 9.59 -2.26
N GLY A 124 4.70 10.20 -3.32
CA GLY A 124 5.02 11.61 -3.42
C GLY A 124 4.82 12.11 -4.85
N GLN A 125 4.85 13.43 -5.02
CA GLN A 125 4.83 14.06 -6.33
C GLN A 125 5.94 15.09 -6.42
N THR A 126 6.62 15.15 -7.57
CA THR A 126 7.71 16.09 -7.77
C THR A 126 7.20 17.53 -7.88
N ASP A 127 7.90 18.45 -7.23
CA ASP A 127 7.69 19.89 -7.36
C ASP A 127 8.27 20.43 -8.69
N GLY A 128 8.13 21.74 -8.92
CA GLY A 128 8.66 22.37 -10.14
C GLY A 128 10.19 22.30 -10.31
N SER A 129 10.92 21.87 -9.28
CA SER A 129 12.36 21.63 -9.31
C SER A 129 12.72 20.14 -9.44
N GLY A 130 11.73 19.27 -9.62
CA GLY A 130 11.93 17.82 -9.80
C GLY A 130 12.02 17.03 -8.50
N ASN A 131 11.81 17.64 -7.33
CA ASN A 131 12.01 16.97 -6.05
C ASN A 131 10.69 16.47 -5.48
N ALA A 132 10.65 15.22 -5.02
CA ALA A 132 9.54 14.60 -4.32
C ALA A 132 10.02 14.03 -2.99
N THR A 133 9.26 14.31 -1.93
CA THR A 133 9.35 13.54 -0.68
C THR A 133 8.22 12.52 -0.67
N ILE A 134 8.58 11.24 -0.65
CA ILE A 134 7.66 10.14 -0.44
C ILE A 134 7.48 10.00 1.07
N ILE A 135 6.26 10.17 1.56
CA ILE A 135 5.93 9.95 2.96
C ILE A 135 5.43 8.52 3.10
N PHE A 136 6.02 7.75 4.02
CA PHE A 136 5.58 6.38 4.28
C PHE A 136 4.32 6.40 5.15
N GLU A 137 3.28 5.73 4.66
CA GLU A 137 1.99 5.57 5.33
C GLU A 137 1.99 4.33 6.25
N GLN A 138 3.03 3.50 6.17
CA GLN A 138 3.25 2.31 6.97
C GLN A 138 4.75 2.00 7.14
N GLU A 139 5.10 1.26 8.19
CA GLU A 139 6.48 0.91 8.52
C GLU A 139 6.96 -0.36 7.78
N PHE A 140 8.25 -0.38 7.46
CA PHE A 140 8.91 -1.60 6.98
C PHE A 140 9.24 -2.51 8.17
N THR A 141 8.60 -3.67 8.21
CA THR A 141 8.81 -4.69 9.24
C THR A 141 9.88 -5.71 8.84
N GLU A 142 10.13 -5.86 7.53
CA GLU A 142 11.08 -6.82 6.98
C GLU A 142 12.06 -6.14 6.02
N PRO A 143 13.34 -6.51 6.03
CA PRO A 143 14.25 -6.12 4.96
C PRO A 143 13.85 -6.81 3.65
N GLY A 144 14.43 -6.34 2.55
CA GLY A 144 14.21 -6.92 1.24
C GLY A 144 14.43 -5.91 0.14
N ILE A 145 13.80 -6.12 -1.01
CA ILE A 145 13.83 -5.18 -2.11
C ILE A 145 12.45 -4.54 -2.24
N ALA A 146 12.40 -3.22 -2.17
CA ALA A 146 11.26 -2.42 -2.58
C ALA A 146 11.47 -1.93 -4.02
N GLU A 147 10.39 -1.54 -4.67
CA GLU A 147 10.39 -0.97 -6.00
C GLU A 147 9.92 0.49 -5.93
N LEU A 148 10.80 1.41 -6.32
CA LEU A 148 10.43 2.79 -6.61
C LEU A 148 9.87 2.85 -8.03
N ILE A 149 8.60 3.24 -8.13
CA ILE A 149 7.88 3.41 -9.39
C ILE A 149 7.71 4.91 -9.65
N VAL A 150 8.22 5.39 -10.78
CA VAL A 150 8.10 6.80 -11.19
C VAL A 150 7.32 6.88 -12.50
N SER A 151 6.29 7.72 -12.55
CA SER A 151 5.48 7.92 -13.77
C SER A 151 5.01 9.37 -13.92
N GLY A 152 4.83 9.82 -15.16
CA GLY A 152 4.48 11.21 -15.43
C GLY A 152 3.95 11.47 -16.84
N TYR A 153 3.78 12.76 -17.16
CA TYR A 153 3.28 13.21 -18.46
C TYR A 153 4.24 12.81 -19.59
N ASN A 154 3.72 12.11 -20.60
CA ASN A 154 4.52 11.53 -21.69
C ASN A 154 5.76 10.77 -21.20
N CYS A 155 5.65 9.96 -20.14
CA CYS A 155 6.75 9.12 -19.68
C CYS A 155 6.25 7.69 -19.47
N LEU A 156 7.05 6.71 -19.91
CA LEU A 156 6.84 5.31 -19.54
C LEU A 156 7.14 5.14 -18.06
N PRO A 157 6.33 4.36 -17.31
CA PRO A 157 6.66 4.04 -15.92
C PRO A 157 8.08 3.47 -15.81
N GLN A 158 8.87 4.06 -14.93
CA GLN A 158 10.21 3.59 -14.59
C GLN A 158 10.16 2.86 -13.26
N TYR A 159 11.02 1.86 -13.12
CA TYR A 159 11.07 0.96 -11.97
C TYR A 159 12.52 0.89 -11.49
N VAL A 160 12.75 1.15 -10.20
CA VAL A 160 14.07 1.11 -9.58
C VAL A 160 13.99 0.24 -8.33
N GLU A 161 14.85 -0.78 -8.26
CA GLU A 161 14.98 -1.63 -7.07
C GLU A 161 15.74 -0.89 -5.97
N ILE A 162 15.11 -0.73 -4.80
CA ILE A 162 15.68 -0.07 -3.63
C ILE A 162 15.73 -1.06 -2.46
N PRO A 163 16.93 -1.45 -1.97
CA PRO A 163 17.07 -2.29 -0.80
C PRO A 163 16.50 -1.63 0.45
N VAL A 164 15.65 -2.36 1.17
CA VAL A 164 15.20 -2.06 2.53
C VAL A 164 16.10 -2.79 3.50
N ILE A 165 16.77 -2.05 4.38
CA ILE A 165 17.79 -2.58 5.28
C ILE A 165 17.56 -2.15 6.73
N VAL A 166 18.07 -2.96 7.64
CA VAL A 166 18.34 -2.54 9.02
C VAL A 166 19.69 -1.81 9.03
N THR A 167 19.79 -0.67 9.71
CA THR A 167 21.08 0.02 9.92
C THR A 167 21.47 0.06 11.39
N GLY A 168 22.77 0.22 11.65
CA GLY A 168 23.36 0.14 12.98
C GLY A 168 23.89 -1.25 13.31
N ASP A 169 24.81 -1.36 14.27
CA ASP A 169 25.30 -2.63 14.82
C ASP A 169 24.29 -3.14 15.87
N ILE A 170 23.11 -3.57 15.42
CA ILE A 170 22.01 -4.03 16.28
C ILE A 170 21.36 -5.30 15.73
N PRO A 171 20.83 -6.18 16.59
CA PRO A 171 19.91 -7.21 16.13
C PRO A 171 18.57 -6.61 15.70
N TYR A 172 17.84 -7.34 14.86
CA TYR A 172 16.45 -7.03 14.58
C TYR A 172 15.68 -8.33 14.37
N LEU A 173 14.70 -8.61 15.23
CA LEU A 173 13.99 -9.89 15.23
C LEU A 173 12.65 -9.76 14.52
N VAL A 174 12.38 -10.73 13.67
CA VAL A 174 11.15 -10.86 12.88
C VAL A 174 10.62 -12.29 12.94
N ILE A 175 9.34 -12.48 12.63
CA ILE A 175 8.75 -13.82 12.51
C ILE A 175 9.14 -14.42 11.16
N ASP A 176 9.76 -15.60 11.19
CA ASP A 176 10.16 -16.37 9.99
C ASP A 176 9.11 -17.41 9.62
N ASP A 177 8.56 -18.12 10.62
CA ASP A 177 7.58 -19.17 10.44
C ASP A 177 6.63 -19.26 11.65
N VAL A 178 5.39 -19.71 11.37
CA VAL A 178 4.34 -19.95 12.37
C VAL A 178 3.69 -21.29 12.05
N GLN A 179 3.88 -22.27 12.92
CA GLN A 179 3.32 -23.61 12.75
C GLN A 179 2.18 -23.83 13.74
N ILE A 180 1.03 -24.24 13.21
CA ILE A 180 -0.19 -24.51 13.98
C ILE A 180 -0.29 -26.00 14.26
N ASN A 181 -0.61 -26.34 15.50
CA ASN A 181 -0.94 -27.68 15.94
C ASN A 181 -2.24 -27.63 16.78
N SER A 182 -3.37 -27.91 16.15
CA SER A 182 -4.70 -27.97 16.80
C SER A 182 -5.03 -29.35 17.38
N GLY A 183 -4.14 -30.34 17.22
CA GLY A 183 -4.31 -31.69 17.75
C GLY A 183 -4.75 -32.74 16.73
N ASP A 184 -5.32 -32.35 15.58
CA ASP A 184 -5.71 -33.28 14.52
C ASP A 184 -5.35 -32.83 13.09
N ASP A 185 -5.85 -31.70 12.59
CA ASP A 185 -5.81 -31.32 11.18
C ASP A 185 -5.18 -29.95 10.89
N GLN A 186 -4.67 -29.28 11.93
CA GLN A 186 -4.03 -27.95 11.89
C GLN A 186 -5.00 -26.80 11.56
N VAL A 187 -6.31 -27.05 11.62
CA VAL A 187 -7.35 -26.03 11.56
C VAL A 187 -7.70 -25.60 12.98
N ILE A 188 -7.86 -24.29 13.18
CA ILE A 188 -8.25 -23.74 14.49
C ILE A 188 -9.77 -23.83 14.57
N GLU A 189 -10.29 -24.75 15.38
CA GLU A 189 -11.73 -24.95 15.51
C GLU A 189 -12.28 -24.52 16.88
N PHE A 190 -13.58 -24.26 16.90
CA PHE A 190 -14.32 -23.94 18.12
C PHE A 190 -14.11 -25.00 19.21
N GLY A 191 -13.86 -24.56 20.45
CA GLY A 191 -13.77 -25.46 21.60
C GLY A 191 -12.44 -26.19 21.76
N GLU A 192 -11.48 -25.96 20.87
CA GLU A 192 -10.17 -26.62 20.91
C GLU A 192 -9.12 -25.83 21.69
N ASN A 193 -8.07 -26.54 22.10
CA ASN A 193 -6.82 -25.93 22.52
C ASN A 193 -5.84 -26.03 21.35
N THR A 194 -5.33 -24.91 20.88
CA THR A 194 -4.36 -24.85 19.79
C THR A 194 -2.99 -24.48 20.35
N GLU A 195 -1.97 -25.19 19.86
CA GLU A 195 -0.55 -24.88 20.09
C GLU A 195 0.01 -24.19 18.84
N ILE A 196 0.78 -23.13 19.04
CA ILE A 196 1.54 -22.47 17.98
C ILE A 196 3.02 -22.51 18.31
N THR A 197 3.81 -22.98 17.34
CA THR A 197 5.27 -22.91 17.37
C THR A 197 5.72 -21.75 16.48
N ILE A 198 6.50 -20.83 17.04
CA ILE A 198 6.97 -19.62 16.36
C ILE A 198 8.49 -19.74 16.12
N THR A 199 8.91 -19.47 14.89
CA THR A 199 10.31 -19.32 14.52
C THR A 199 10.62 -17.85 14.29
N LEU A 200 11.65 -17.34 14.97
CA LEU A 200 12.18 -16.00 14.76
C LEU A 200 13.41 -16.04 13.88
N LYS A 201 13.62 -14.98 13.10
CA LYS A 201 14.85 -14.70 12.37
C LYS A 201 15.47 -13.39 12.87
N ASN A 202 16.79 -13.38 12.98
CA ASN A 202 17.52 -12.13 13.20
C ASN A 202 17.98 -11.56 11.86
N VAL A 203 17.29 -10.52 11.41
CA VAL A 203 17.60 -9.79 10.19
C VAL A 203 18.51 -8.57 10.42
N GLY A 204 18.90 -8.33 11.67
CA GLY A 204 19.97 -7.41 12.02
C GLY A 204 21.36 -7.99 11.78
N ASN A 205 22.39 -7.23 12.16
CA ASN A 205 23.80 -7.59 11.92
C ASN A 205 24.59 -7.93 13.20
N GLN A 206 23.94 -7.91 14.36
CA GLN A 206 24.49 -8.37 15.65
C GLN A 206 23.61 -9.47 16.23
N PRO A 207 24.14 -10.35 17.12
CA PRO A 207 23.32 -11.35 17.79
C PRO A 207 22.32 -10.71 18.77
N ALA A 208 21.13 -11.31 18.90
CA ALA A 208 20.20 -11.03 20.00
C ALA A 208 20.37 -12.09 21.07
N ASN A 209 20.48 -11.70 22.35
CA ASN A 209 20.73 -12.60 23.48
C ASN A 209 19.65 -12.46 24.56
N ASN A 210 19.39 -13.55 25.29
CA ASN A 210 18.40 -13.62 26.37
C ASN A 210 17.02 -13.16 25.90
N ILE A 211 16.52 -13.78 24.84
CA ILE A 211 15.28 -13.40 24.17
C ILE A 211 14.11 -13.98 24.94
N LEU A 212 13.20 -13.10 25.37
CA LEU A 212 11.91 -13.43 25.98
C LEU A 212 10.81 -13.00 25.02
N GLY A 213 9.85 -13.89 24.77
CA GLY A 213 8.63 -13.62 24.04
C GLY A 213 7.43 -13.63 25.00
N SER A 214 6.53 -12.67 24.83
CA SER A 214 5.23 -12.63 25.50
C SER A 214 4.15 -12.46 24.44
N VAL A 215 3.14 -13.31 24.50
CA VAL A 215 2.04 -13.33 23.52
C VAL A 215 0.77 -12.75 24.12
N GLN A 216 0.11 -11.85 23.39
CA GLN A 216 -1.12 -11.20 23.82
C GLN A 216 -2.20 -11.28 22.73
N CYS A 217 -3.44 -11.51 23.15
CA CYS A 217 -4.61 -11.53 22.27
C CYS A 217 -5.75 -10.77 22.96
N GLY A 218 -6.35 -9.82 22.24
CA GLY A 218 -7.46 -9.01 22.74
C GLY A 218 -8.84 -9.53 22.32
N ASP A 219 -8.91 -10.70 21.67
CA ASP A 219 -10.14 -11.27 21.14
C ASP A 219 -10.94 -11.99 22.22
N GLU A 220 -12.25 -11.74 22.31
CA GLU A 220 -13.12 -12.31 23.35
C GLU A 220 -13.33 -13.83 23.21
N TYR A 221 -13.08 -14.39 22.03
CA TYR A 221 -13.22 -15.82 21.74
C TYR A 221 -11.92 -16.59 21.98
N ILE A 222 -10.81 -15.92 22.28
CA ILE A 222 -9.49 -16.55 22.42
C ILE A 222 -8.99 -16.37 23.85
N ALA A 223 -8.80 -17.48 24.56
CA ALA A 223 -8.28 -17.48 25.92
C ALA A 223 -6.85 -18.01 25.94
N ILE A 224 -5.88 -17.15 26.24
CA ILE A 224 -4.47 -17.53 26.34
C ILE A 224 -4.26 -18.42 27.57
N LEU A 225 -3.57 -19.55 27.38
CA LEU A 225 -3.26 -20.51 28.42
C LEU A 225 -1.78 -20.49 28.82
N GLU A 226 -0.88 -20.33 27.84
CA GLU A 226 0.57 -20.22 28.04
C GLU A 226 1.11 -19.12 27.10
N ASP A 227 1.80 -18.12 27.64
CA ASP A 227 2.19 -16.89 26.92
C ASP A 227 3.68 -16.55 26.99
N GLU A 228 4.47 -17.25 27.80
CA GLU A 228 5.91 -16.98 27.97
C GLU A 228 6.76 -17.92 27.10
N LEU A 229 7.62 -17.33 26.28
CA LEU A 229 8.51 -18.01 25.35
C LEU A 229 9.96 -17.57 25.60
N GLU A 230 10.93 -18.47 25.48
CA GLU A 230 12.35 -18.13 25.72
C GLU A 230 13.29 -18.71 24.66
N LEU A 231 14.29 -17.92 24.28
CA LEU A 231 15.42 -18.30 23.42
C LEU A 231 16.73 -17.75 24.00
N THR A 232 17.81 -18.51 23.87
CA THR A 232 19.12 -18.08 24.39
C THR A 232 19.77 -17.02 23.50
N THR A 233 19.96 -17.33 22.22
CA THR A 233 20.61 -16.45 21.25
C THR A 233 20.11 -16.72 19.85
N ILE A 234 19.96 -15.66 19.05
CA ILE A 234 19.85 -15.76 17.59
C ILE A 234 20.99 -14.94 16.97
N ALA A 235 21.94 -15.61 16.34
CA ALA A 235 23.04 -14.93 15.64
C ALA A 235 22.51 -14.16 14.42
N ALA A 236 23.26 -13.14 13.97
CA ALA A 236 22.89 -12.36 12.81
C ALA A 236 22.70 -13.25 11.57
N GLY A 237 21.56 -13.11 10.89
CA GLY A 237 21.19 -13.89 9.71
C GLY A 237 20.62 -15.28 9.99
N GLU A 238 20.64 -15.76 11.24
CA GLU A 238 20.15 -17.09 11.62
C GLU A 238 18.70 -17.05 12.10
N THR A 239 18.10 -18.24 12.19
CA THR A 239 16.77 -18.46 12.77
C THR A 239 16.85 -19.29 14.06
N ALA A 240 15.89 -19.12 14.95
CA ALA A 240 15.66 -20.02 16.07
C ALA A 240 14.17 -20.17 16.37
N THR A 241 13.79 -21.37 16.78
CA THR A 241 12.39 -21.73 17.06
C THR A 241 12.20 -21.87 18.56
N PHE A 242 11.17 -21.22 19.10
CA PHE A 242 10.79 -21.42 20.49
C PHE A 242 10.44 -22.89 20.74
N THR A 243 11.07 -23.49 21.74
CA THR A 243 10.88 -24.93 22.05
C THR A 243 9.61 -25.21 22.85
N GLN A 244 9.09 -24.18 23.53
CA GLN A 244 7.80 -24.21 24.21
C GLN A 244 6.75 -23.61 23.26
N PRO A 245 5.60 -24.26 23.06
CA PRO A 245 4.55 -23.68 22.25
C PRO A 245 3.81 -22.57 23.01
N PHE A 246 3.31 -21.59 22.26
CA PHE A 246 2.23 -20.73 22.73
C PHE A 246 0.93 -21.53 22.70
N ILE A 247 0.12 -21.50 23.77
CA ILE A 247 -1.12 -22.28 23.85
C ILE A 247 -2.30 -21.37 24.15
N PHE A 248 -3.39 -21.52 23.40
CA PHE A 248 -4.65 -20.84 23.63
C PHE A 248 -5.84 -21.77 23.44
N ALA A 249 -6.96 -21.42 24.06
CA ALA A 249 -8.25 -22.09 23.89
C ALA A 249 -9.20 -21.23 23.04
N VAL A 250 -9.92 -21.88 22.15
CA VAL A 250 -10.95 -21.25 21.30
C VAL A 250 -12.32 -21.45 21.95
N SER A 251 -13.08 -20.36 22.06
CA SER A 251 -14.44 -20.40 22.61
C SER A 251 -15.37 -21.25 21.74
N ASN A 252 -16.25 -22.02 22.39
CA ASN A 252 -17.35 -22.74 21.72
C ASN A 252 -18.38 -21.79 21.06
N GLN A 253 -18.23 -20.47 21.21
CA GLN A 253 -19.12 -19.46 20.63
C GLN A 253 -18.42 -18.63 19.55
N VAL A 254 -17.19 -18.99 19.16
CA VAL A 254 -16.50 -18.31 18.07
C VAL A 254 -17.35 -18.37 16.80
N PRO A 255 -17.54 -17.26 16.07
CA PRO A 255 -18.20 -17.29 14.78
C PRO A 255 -17.41 -18.12 13.76
N ASP A 256 -18.09 -18.62 12.72
CA ASP A 256 -17.41 -19.28 11.61
C ASP A 256 -16.58 -18.26 10.80
N ALA A 257 -15.41 -18.70 10.33
CA ALA A 257 -14.41 -17.88 9.62
C ALA A 257 -14.05 -16.57 10.35
N HIS A 258 -13.90 -16.63 11.68
CA HIS A 258 -13.57 -15.49 12.52
C HIS A 258 -12.07 -15.19 12.47
N ASN A 259 -11.71 -14.01 11.97
CA ASN A 259 -10.32 -13.55 11.95
C ASN A 259 -9.97 -12.88 13.28
N PHE A 260 -8.83 -13.27 13.83
CA PHE A 260 -8.28 -12.68 15.04
C PHE A 260 -6.77 -12.50 14.92
N ASN A 261 -6.22 -11.59 15.71
CA ASN A 261 -4.80 -11.27 15.71
C ASN A 261 -4.18 -11.60 17.06
N ILE A 262 -2.95 -12.09 17.00
CA ILE A 262 -2.08 -12.33 18.14
C ILE A 262 -0.88 -11.39 18.02
N ASN A 263 -0.57 -10.67 19.09
CA ASN A 263 0.62 -9.84 19.19
C ASN A 263 1.71 -10.59 19.94
N LEU A 264 2.86 -10.78 19.30
CA LEU A 264 4.08 -11.27 19.92
C LEU A 264 4.96 -10.06 20.26
N ALA A 265 5.14 -9.79 21.55
CA ALA A 265 6.16 -8.89 22.05
C ALA A 265 7.43 -9.69 22.35
N THR A 266 8.57 -9.28 21.80
CA THR A 266 9.87 -9.88 22.09
C THR A 266 10.82 -8.86 22.70
N SER A 267 11.56 -9.27 23.71
CA SER A 267 12.61 -8.47 24.36
C SER A 267 13.90 -9.27 24.41
N SER A 268 15.04 -8.63 24.20
CA SER A 268 16.38 -9.19 24.41
C SER A 268 17.23 -8.20 25.22
N ASP A 269 18.48 -8.55 25.50
CA ASP A 269 19.43 -7.61 26.12
C ASP A 269 19.69 -6.36 25.26
N GLU A 270 19.49 -6.46 23.94
CA GLU A 270 19.84 -5.43 22.94
C GLU A 270 18.64 -4.62 22.43
N GLY A 271 17.41 -5.12 22.58
CA GLY A 271 16.25 -4.47 21.97
C GLY A 271 14.90 -5.07 22.33
N ASN A 272 13.85 -4.45 21.80
CA ASN A 272 12.49 -4.96 21.88
C ASN A 272 11.85 -4.87 20.50
N TRP A 273 11.09 -5.89 20.11
CA TRP A 273 10.36 -5.96 18.85
C TRP A 273 8.91 -6.38 19.11
N SER A 274 8.02 -6.03 18.20
CA SER A 274 6.63 -6.47 18.22
C SER A 274 6.26 -6.98 16.84
N SER A 275 5.54 -8.09 16.80
CA SER A 275 5.05 -8.69 15.56
C SER A 275 3.60 -9.12 15.73
N GLU A 276 2.84 -9.08 14.65
CA GLU A 276 1.44 -9.50 14.64
C GLU A 276 1.27 -10.77 13.80
N ILE A 277 0.48 -11.72 14.29
CA ILE A 277 0.11 -12.95 13.60
C ILE A 277 -1.40 -12.93 13.40
N SER A 278 -1.86 -12.98 12.15
CA SER A 278 -3.28 -13.08 11.81
C SER A 278 -3.67 -14.53 11.56
N LEU A 279 -4.74 -14.97 12.22
CA LEU A 279 -5.25 -16.35 12.15
C LEU A 279 -6.78 -16.33 11.96
N THR A 280 -7.33 -17.47 11.57
CA THR A 280 -8.77 -17.66 11.37
C THR A 280 -9.24 -18.88 12.14
N ALA A 281 -10.28 -18.71 12.97
CA ALA A 281 -10.97 -19.80 13.66
C ALA A 281 -12.28 -20.16 12.93
N TYR A 282 -12.64 -21.44 12.96
CA TYR A 282 -13.82 -21.97 12.27
C TYR A 282 -14.82 -22.59 13.24
N ALA A 283 -16.09 -22.51 12.87
CA ALA A 283 -17.19 -23.09 13.64
C ALA A 283 -18.23 -23.69 12.70
N PRO A 284 -18.93 -24.77 13.09
CA PRO A 284 -19.91 -25.41 12.22
C PRO A 284 -21.08 -24.47 11.94
N VAL A 285 -21.40 -24.30 10.65
CA VAL A 285 -22.64 -23.65 10.22
C VAL A 285 -23.79 -24.64 10.41
N LEU A 286 -24.48 -24.54 11.54
CA LEU A 286 -25.68 -25.34 11.81
C LEU A 286 -26.90 -24.72 11.13
N GLU A 287 -27.22 -25.17 9.92
CA GLU A 287 -28.53 -24.93 9.31
C GLU A 287 -29.53 -26.00 9.78
N VAL A 288 -30.61 -25.55 10.43
CA VAL A 288 -31.74 -26.43 10.72
C VAL A 288 -32.62 -26.45 9.47
N ALA A 289 -32.69 -27.60 8.80
CA ALA A 289 -33.60 -27.86 7.68
C ALA A 289 -35.07 -27.94 8.12
#